data_AF-A0A449AH60-F1
#
_entry.id   AF-A0A449AH60-F1
#
_cell.length_a   1.000
_cell.length_b   1.000
_cell.length_c   1.000
_cell.angle_alpha   90.00
_cell.angle_beta   90.00
_cell.angle_gamma   90.00
#
_symmetry.space_group_name_H-M   'P 1'
#
loop_
_entity.id
_entity.type
_entity.pdbx_description
1 polymer ?
#
loop_
_entity_poly.entity_id
_entity_poly.type
_entity_poly.pdbx_seq_one_letter_code
_entity_poly.pdbx_strand_id
1 'polypeptide(L)'
;MNDFVKRDVSNASVINSNFFANFDKIFSDENFEGYKALMFIKNLLGTTSMLSEEIRIKANEFKKVLYSIDRSRSLEDYAFDMTNVFFGMPLGMYYANEFLVKKQNKMLNIW
;
A
#
# COMPACT_ATOMS: atom_id res chain seq x y z
N MET A 1 15.90 -13.64 -12.35
CA MET A 1 15.76 -13.85 -10.88
C MET A 1 17.14 -14.05 -10.25
N ASN A 2 17.96 -14.96 -10.78
CA ASN A 2 19.32 -15.22 -10.29
C ASN A 2 20.24 -13.99 -10.30
N ASP A 3 20.09 -13.09 -11.29
CA ASP A 3 20.88 -11.85 -11.37
C ASP A 3 20.60 -10.84 -10.23
N PHE A 4 19.41 -10.89 -9.63
CA PHE A 4 19.01 -9.96 -8.56
C PHE A 4 19.25 -10.53 -7.16
N VAL A 5 19.16 -11.86 -7.01
CA VAL A 5 19.26 -12.55 -5.71
C VAL A 5 20.68 -13.09 -5.47
N LYS A 6 21.57 -13.04 -6.47
CA LYS A 6 22.93 -13.62 -6.45
C LYS A 6 22.98 -15.06 -5.92
N ARG A 7 21.88 -15.78 -6.07
CA ARG A 7 21.67 -17.17 -5.67
C ARG A 7 20.80 -17.84 -6.70
N ASP A 8 21.09 -19.10 -6.95
CA ASP A 8 20.29 -19.93 -7.85
C ASP A 8 19.00 -20.33 -7.11
N VAL A 9 17.87 -19.78 -7.54
CA VAL A 9 16.57 -20.06 -6.91
C VAL A 9 15.91 -21.17 -7.71
N SER A 10 16.03 -22.41 -7.22
CA SER A 10 15.49 -23.60 -7.89
C SER A 10 13.97 -23.76 -7.68
N ASN A 11 13.43 -23.22 -6.59
CA ASN A 11 12.03 -23.41 -6.19
C ASN A 11 11.39 -22.08 -5.81
N ALA A 12 10.10 -21.93 -6.11
CA ALA A 12 9.28 -20.80 -5.68
C ALA A 12 7.95 -21.29 -5.11
N SER A 13 7.42 -20.57 -4.12
CA SER A 13 6.09 -20.85 -3.57
C SER A 13 5.02 -20.22 -4.45
N VAL A 14 4.03 -21.02 -4.84
CA VAL A 14 2.87 -20.55 -5.62
C VAL A 14 1.70 -20.30 -4.68
N ILE A 15 1.33 -19.02 -4.51
CA ILE A 15 0.25 -18.60 -3.58
C ILE A 15 -1.12 -19.12 -4.04
N ASN A 16 -1.37 -19.13 -5.36
CA ASN A 16 -2.61 -19.63 -5.94
C ASN A 16 -2.30 -20.57 -7.12
N SER A 17 -2.36 -21.87 -6.88
CA SER A 17 -2.04 -22.90 -7.86
C SER A 17 -3.00 -22.90 -9.05
N ASN A 18 -4.29 -22.63 -8.82
CA ASN A 18 -5.28 -22.60 -9.89
C ASN A 18 -5.06 -21.42 -10.85
N PHE A 19 -4.72 -20.25 -10.30
CA PHE A 19 -4.35 -19.09 -11.12
C PHE A 19 -3.11 -19.39 -11.97
N PHE A 20 -2.05 -19.93 -11.35
CA PHE A 20 -0.81 -20.25 -12.06
C PHE A 20 -1.01 -21.31 -13.15
N ALA A 21 -1.79 -22.36 -12.86
CA ALA A 21 -2.11 -23.41 -13.84
C ALA A 21 -2.93 -22.91 -15.05
N ASN A 22 -3.56 -21.73 -14.95
CA ASN A 22 -4.34 -21.12 -16.03
C ASN A 22 -3.76 -19.79 -16.50
N PHE A 23 -2.49 -19.49 -16.18
CA PHE A 23 -1.87 -18.21 -16.47
C PHE A 23 -1.95 -17.85 -17.97
N ASP A 24 -1.64 -18.81 -18.84
CA ASP A 24 -1.64 -18.62 -20.30
C ASP A 24 -3.03 -18.35 -20.89
N LYS A 25 -4.10 -18.70 -20.17
CA LYS A 25 -5.48 -18.38 -20.58
C LYS A 25 -5.85 -16.95 -20.21
N ILE A 26 -5.26 -16.42 -19.15
CA ILE A 26 -5.53 -15.08 -18.63
C ILE A 26 -4.65 -14.05 -19.37
N PHE A 27 -3.38 -14.39 -19.57
CA PHE A 27 -2.39 -13.57 -20.28
C PHE A 27 -2.08 -14.18 -21.64
N SER A 28 -3.04 -14.04 -22.56
CA SER A 28 -2.94 -14.48 -23.95
C SER A 28 -3.03 -13.29 -24.91
N ASP A 29 -2.69 -13.51 -26.18
CA ASP A 29 -2.86 -12.51 -27.25
C ASP A 29 -4.32 -12.06 -27.39
N GLU A 30 -5.28 -12.97 -27.20
CA GLU A 30 -6.72 -12.68 -27.24
C GLU A 30 -7.12 -11.66 -26.15
N ASN A 31 -6.54 -11.79 -24.94
CA ASN A 31 -6.85 -10.95 -23.80
C ASN A 31 -5.91 -9.75 -23.64
N PHE A 32 -4.99 -9.55 -24.60
CA PHE A 32 -3.87 -8.61 -24.48
C PHE A 32 -4.32 -7.18 -24.21
N GLU A 33 -5.23 -6.68 -25.04
CA GLU A 33 -5.72 -5.31 -24.91
C GLU A 33 -6.48 -5.09 -23.59
N GLY A 34 -7.18 -6.12 -23.10
CA GLY A 34 -7.88 -6.07 -21.81
C GLY A 34 -6.92 -5.91 -20.64
N TYR A 35 -5.88 -6.75 -20.55
CA TYR A 35 -4.93 -6.64 -19.45
C TYR A 35 -4.05 -5.38 -19.59
N LYS A 36 -3.74 -4.93 -20.80
CA LYS A 36 -3.00 -3.68 -21.05
C LYS A 36 -3.77 -2.46 -20.54
N ALA A 37 -5.07 -2.38 -20.85
CA ALA A 37 -5.95 -1.33 -20.33
C ALA A 37 -6.02 -1.38 -18.80
N LEU A 38 -6.19 -2.58 -18.23
CA LEU A 38 -6.20 -2.77 -16.79
C LEU A 38 -4.87 -2.33 -16.15
N MET A 39 -3.74 -2.67 -16.75
CA MET A 39 -2.41 -2.28 -16.29
C MET A 39 -2.24 -0.76 -16.30
N PHE A 40 -2.70 -0.08 -17.35
CA PHE A 40 -2.68 1.38 -17.41
C PHE A 40 -3.51 2.01 -16.28
N ILE A 41 -4.76 1.56 -16.11
CA ILE A 41 -5.66 2.06 -15.05
C ILE A 41 -5.06 1.82 -13.66
N LYS A 42 -4.52 0.63 -13.40
CA LYS A 42 -3.93 0.27 -12.10
C LYS A 42 -2.69 1.10 -11.80
N ASN A 43 -1.82 1.34 -12.78
CA ASN A 43 -0.66 2.21 -12.61
C ASN A 43 -1.08 3.65 -12.33
N LEU A 44 -2.02 4.20 -13.12
CA LEU A 44 -2.52 5.56 -12.92
C LEU A 44 -3.11 5.73 -11.51
N LEU A 45 -4.00 4.84 -11.09
CA LEU A 45 -4.59 4.85 -9.74
C LEU A 45 -3.55 4.61 -8.63
N GLY A 46 -2.45 3.91 -8.93
CA GLY A 46 -1.34 3.71 -8.01
C GLY A 46 -0.55 4.99 -7.72
N THR A 47 -0.52 5.94 -8.67
CA THR A 47 0.24 7.18 -8.56
C THR A 47 -0.60 8.40 -8.20
N THR A 48 -1.92 8.38 -8.42
CA THR A 48 -2.82 9.52 -8.18
C THR A 48 -2.76 10.07 -6.76
N SER A 49 -2.38 9.23 -5.80
CA SER A 49 -2.24 9.56 -4.39
C SER A 49 -1.10 10.58 -4.12
N MET A 50 -0.15 10.74 -5.05
CA MET A 50 1.01 11.63 -4.95
C MET A 50 0.94 12.86 -5.88
N LEU A 51 -0.19 13.08 -6.55
CA LEU A 51 -0.37 14.20 -7.49
C LEU A 51 -1.01 15.41 -6.78
N SER A 52 -2.06 16.00 -7.35
CA SER A 52 -2.82 17.07 -6.70
C SER A 52 -3.91 16.51 -5.78
N GLU A 53 -4.34 17.34 -4.84
CA GLU A 53 -5.46 17.01 -3.94
C GLU A 53 -6.76 16.71 -4.71
N GLU A 54 -7.05 17.48 -5.75
CA GLU A 54 -8.19 17.25 -6.64
C GLU A 54 -8.14 15.85 -7.27
N ILE A 55 -6.98 15.46 -7.81
CA ILE A 55 -6.78 14.15 -8.43
C ILE A 55 -6.88 13.04 -7.37
N ARG A 56 -6.34 13.25 -6.16
CA ARG A 56 -6.43 12.30 -5.04
C ARG A 56 -7.88 12.04 -4.63
N ILE A 57 -8.69 13.09 -4.54
CA ILE A 57 -10.11 12.99 -4.19
C ILE A 57 -10.85 12.23 -5.30
N LYS A 58 -10.65 12.63 -6.56
CA LYS A 58 -11.32 12.02 -7.73
C LYS A 58 -10.99 10.54 -7.87
N ALA A 59 -9.71 10.16 -7.73
CA ALA A 59 -9.28 8.77 -7.82
C ALA A 59 -9.90 7.85 -6.75
N ASN A 60 -10.41 8.42 -5.64
CA ASN A 60 -11.02 7.68 -4.56
C ASN A 60 -12.55 7.57 -4.65
N GLU A 61 -13.22 8.22 -5.60
CA GLU A 61 -14.69 8.22 -5.71
C GLU A 61 -15.26 6.80 -5.83
N PHE A 62 -14.67 5.97 -6.68
CA PHE A 62 -15.12 4.57 -6.82
C PHE A 62 -14.94 3.77 -5.52
N LYS A 63 -13.81 3.94 -4.83
CA LYS A 63 -13.57 3.28 -3.54
C LYS A 63 -14.55 3.77 -2.48
N LYS A 64 -14.89 5.06 -2.48
CA LYS A 64 -15.87 5.61 -1.54
C LYS A 64 -17.22 4.94 -1.68
N VAL A 65 -17.69 4.76 -2.92
CA VAL A 65 -18.94 4.04 -3.19
C VAL A 65 -18.84 2.58 -2.73
N LEU A 66 -17.76 1.89 -3.09
CA LEU A 66 -17.56 0.47 -2.77
C LEU A 66 -17.52 0.18 -1.26
N TYR A 67 -16.91 1.06 -0.48
CA TYR A 67 -16.72 0.89 0.96
C TYR A 67 -17.68 1.75 1.81
N SER A 68 -18.71 2.33 1.20
CA SER A 68 -19.68 3.22 1.86
C SER A 68 -19.03 4.34 2.67
N ILE A 69 -17.96 4.94 2.14
CA ILE A 69 -17.23 6.04 2.77
C ILE A 69 -17.89 7.36 2.37
N ASP A 70 -18.42 8.07 3.35
CA ASP A 70 -19.13 9.33 3.15
C ASP A 70 -18.21 10.46 2.66
N ARG A 71 -17.07 10.66 3.34
CA ARG A 71 -16.11 11.74 3.04
C ARG A 71 -14.68 11.24 2.88
N SER A 72 -13.95 11.89 1.98
CA SER A 72 -12.50 11.69 1.87
C SER A 72 -11.80 12.15 3.15
N ARG A 73 -10.70 11.48 3.52
CA ARG A 73 -9.83 11.97 4.61
C ARG A 73 -9.25 13.34 4.26
N SER A 74 -9.07 14.18 5.28
CA SER A 74 -8.38 15.47 5.12
C SER A 74 -6.97 15.26 4.57
N LEU A 75 -6.40 16.32 3.99
CA LEU A 75 -5.05 16.27 3.46
C LEU A 75 -4.02 16.00 4.57
N GLU A 76 -4.18 16.59 5.77
CA GLU A 76 -3.25 16.31 6.88
C GLU A 76 -3.27 14.85 7.31
N ASP A 77 -4.45 14.27 7.50
CA ASP A 77 -4.60 12.86 7.87
C ASP A 77 -4.00 11.94 6.82
N TYR A 78 -4.27 12.24 5.56
CA TYR A 78 -3.73 11.48 4.44
C TYR A 78 -2.20 11.58 4.37
N ALA A 79 -1.64 12.77 4.55
CA ALA A 79 -0.19 12.99 4.56
C ALA A 79 0.47 12.25 5.73
N PHE A 80 -0.17 12.21 6.90
CA PHE A 80 0.28 11.44 8.04
C PHE A 80 0.30 9.94 7.75
N ASP A 81 -0.80 9.38 7.21
CA ASP A 81 -0.85 7.97 6.80
C ASP A 81 0.26 7.63 5.80
N MET A 82 0.43 8.48 4.77
CA MET A 82 1.43 8.26 3.73
C MET A 82 2.85 8.28 4.30
N THR A 83 3.13 9.18 5.24
CA THR A 83 4.41 9.21 5.95
C THR A 83 4.62 7.95 6.77
N ASN A 84 3.58 7.44 7.45
CA ASN A 84 3.65 6.20 8.22
C ASN A 84 3.93 4.95 7.37
N VAL A 85 3.48 4.90 6.12
CA VAL A 85 3.79 3.78 5.20
C VAL A 85 5.30 3.62 5.02
N PHE A 86 6.05 4.73 4.96
CA PHE A 86 7.50 4.70 4.77
C PHE A 86 8.29 4.77 6.08
N PHE A 87 7.80 5.52 7.07
CA PHE A 87 8.53 5.87 8.29
C PHE A 87 7.84 5.40 9.57
N GLY A 88 6.95 4.40 9.50
CA GLY A 88 6.18 3.92 10.64
C GLY A 88 7.03 3.49 11.83
N MET A 89 8.19 2.86 11.59
CA MET A 89 9.10 2.46 12.68
C MET A 89 9.76 3.68 13.35
N PRO A 90 10.45 4.60 12.65
CA PRO A 90 10.95 5.83 13.26
C PRO A 90 9.89 6.65 14.01
N LEU A 91 8.72 6.84 13.40
CA LEU A 91 7.61 7.60 14.01
C LEU A 91 7.06 6.90 15.26
N GLY A 92 6.89 5.57 15.19
CA GLY A 92 6.48 4.76 16.33
C GLY A 92 7.48 4.80 17.49
N MET A 93 8.78 4.75 17.19
CA MET A 93 9.83 4.85 18.20
C MET A 93 9.84 6.23 18.88
N TYR A 94 9.71 7.31 18.11
CA TYR A 94 9.58 8.66 18.65
C TYR A 94 8.37 8.77 19.58
N TYR A 95 7.20 8.32 19.12
CA TYR A 95 5.98 8.33 19.91
C TYR A 95 6.12 7.57 21.23
N ALA A 96 6.70 6.36 21.18
CA ALA A 96 6.92 5.54 22.37
C ALA A 96 7.86 6.22 23.37
N ASN A 97 8.98 6.78 22.91
CA ASN A 97 9.94 7.47 23.78
C ASN A 97 9.35 8.72 24.43
N GLU A 98 8.62 9.50 23.65
CA GLU A 98 8.06 10.78 24.12
C GLU A 98 6.87 10.61 25.05
N PHE A 99 5.96 9.67 24.75
CA PHE A 99 4.67 9.60 25.45
C PHE A 99 4.51 8.38 26.35
N LEU A 100 5.22 7.27 26.09
CA LEU A 100 5.11 6.05 26.90
C LEU A 100 6.22 5.99 27.96
N VAL A 101 7.49 6.16 27.56
CA VAL A 101 8.63 6.08 28.48
C VAL A 101 8.63 7.23 29.50
N LYS A 102 8.38 8.48 29.06
CA LYS A 102 8.25 9.62 29.98
C LYS A 102 7.09 9.45 30.97
N LYS A 103 5.98 8.84 30.54
CA LYS A 103 4.81 8.58 31.40
C LYS A 103 5.10 7.48 32.43
N GLN A 104 5.85 6.45 32.06
CA GLN A 104 6.22 5.35 32.96
C GLN A 104 7.24 5.80 34.02
N ASN A 105 8.27 6.57 33.64
CA ASN A 105 9.20 7.18 34.59
C ASN A 105 8.51 8.17 35.55
N LYS A 106 7.47 8.87 35.08
CA LYS A 106 6.69 9.76 35.95
C LYS A 106 5.90 8.97 36.99
N MET A 107 5.31 7.82 36.65
CA MET A 107 4.56 6.98 37.61
C MET A 107 5.42 6.21 38.60
N LEU A 108 6.65 5.82 38.22
CA LEU A 108 7.58 5.12 39.11
C LEU A 108 8.25 6.04 40.14
N ASN A 109 8.24 7.36 39.93
CA ASN A 109 8.75 8.36 40.89
C ASN A 109 7.68 8.89 41.85
N ILE A 110 6.50 8.25 41.92
CA ILE A 110 5.38 8.61 42.81
C ILE A 110 5.05 7.49 43.81
N TRP A 111 5.93 6.49 43.92
CA TRP A 111 5.96 5.46 44.95
C TRP A 111 7.36 5.42 45.56
#